data_AF-A0A4S8LTV8-F1
#
_entry.id   AF-A0A4S8LTV8-F1
#
_cell.length_a   1.000
_cell.length_b   1.000
_cell.length_c   1.000
_cell.angle_alpha   90.00
_cell.angle_beta   90.00
_cell.angle_gamma   90.00
#
_symmetry.space_group_name_H-M   'P 1'
#
loop_
_entity.id
_entity.type
_entity.pdbx_description
1 polymer ?
#
loop_
_entity_poly.entity_id
_entity_poly.type
_entity_poly.pdbx_seq_one_letter_code
_entity_poly.pdbx_strand_id
1 'polypeptide(L)'
;MSFTTSATLTQLINCLTRPLILTHPAITVAHLQLVLQANLSFSLPFTPIADASLADNKNQNRVLSPFTLHLSPRTLPIPPIYAGCLSSGISWDEWIRVLTAGLGNDVYVFVMEGCIRVGVPKTNVKEGEQGLDMIELWREQEEKKSEVSPFFLFHVPFVLYKSCFNGFFFISPHQ
;
A
#
# COMPACT_ATOMS: atom_id res chain seq x y z
N MET A 1 -16.93 5.40 17.60
CA MET A 1 -15.68 4.63 17.46
C MET A 1 -14.71 5.51 16.68
N SER A 2 -13.61 5.94 17.30
CA SER A 2 -12.59 6.78 16.66
C SER A 2 -11.63 5.87 15.89
N PHE A 3 -11.64 5.96 14.56
CA PHE A 3 -10.67 5.28 13.71
C PHE A 3 -9.44 6.18 13.60
N THR A 4 -8.38 5.91 14.37
CA THR A 4 -7.07 6.52 14.11
C THR A 4 -6.47 5.83 12.89
N THR A 5 -6.61 6.45 11.73
CA THR A 5 -6.08 5.94 10.46
C THR A 5 -4.61 6.29 10.34
N SER A 6 -3.71 5.31 10.47
CA SER A 6 -2.28 5.50 10.18
C SER A 6 -2.11 5.92 8.72
N ALA A 7 -1.26 6.92 8.47
CA ALA A 7 -0.91 7.36 7.11
C ALA A 7 -0.40 6.18 6.27
N THR A 8 0.37 5.29 6.89
CA THR A 8 0.88 4.05 6.30
C THR A 8 -0.25 3.15 5.78
N LEU A 9 -1.34 2.99 6.55
CA LEU A 9 -2.48 2.18 6.14
C LEU A 9 -3.19 2.77 4.92
N THR A 10 -3.43 4.09 4.93
CA THR A 10 -4.03 4.79 3.79
C THR A 10 -3.16 4.62 2.54
N GLN A 11 -1.83 4.72 2.68
CA GLN A 11 -0.91 4.54 1.56
C GLN A 11 -0.85 3.09 1.08
N LEU A 12 -0.92 2.11 1.98
CA LEU A 12 -1.03 0.70 1.61
C LEU A 12 -2.27 0.45 0.75
N ILE A 13 -3.43 0.96 1.18
CA ILE A 13 -4.69 0.81 0.44
C ILE A 13 -4.59 1.50 -0.91
N ASN A 14 -3.99 2.69 -0.97
CA ASN A 14 -3.74 3.38 -2.24
C ASN A 14 -2.84 2.55 -3.15
N CYS A 15 -1.73 2.01 -2.66
CA CYS A 15 -0.83 1.16 -3.44
C CYS A 15 -1.56 -0.08 -4.00
N LEU A 16 -2.37 -0.75 -3.19
CA LEU A 16 -3.11 -1.94 -3.59
C LEU A 16 -4.22 -1.63 -4.61
N THR A 17 -4.88 -0.47 -4.51
CA THR A 17 -6.05 -0.16 -5.33
C THR A 17 -5.73 0.69 -6.57
N ARG A 18 -4.57 1.35 -6.63
CA ARG A 18 -4.20 2.25 -7.72
C ARG A 18 -4.23 1.62 -9.12
N PRO A 19 -3.75 0.38 -9.35
CA PRO A 19 -3.83 -0.24 -10.67
C PRO A 19 -5.27 -0.49 -11.15
N LEU A 20 -6.23 -0.64 -10.22
CA LEU A 20 -7.64 -0.87 -10.56
C LEU A 20 -8.33 0.37 -11.14
N ILE A 21 -7.81 1.58 -10.87
CA ILE A 21 -8.38 2.83 -11.42
C ILE A 21 -8.35 2.82 -12.96
N LEU A 22 -7.41 2.08 -13.56
CA LEU A 22 -7.29 1.97 -15.02
C LEU A 22 -8.29 1.01 -15.65
N THR A 23 -8.89 0.12 -14.85
CA THR A 23 -9.74 -0.98 -15.34
C THR A 23 -11.18 -0.92 -14.79
N HIS A 24 -11.41 -0.15 -13.73
CA HIS A 24 -12.69 -0.10 -13.01
C HIS A 24 -13.20 1.34 -12.82
N PRO A 25 -14.53 1.53 -12.71
CA PRO A 25 -15.10 2.83 -12.37
C PRO A 25 -14.57 3.37 -11.03
N ALA A 26 -14.36 4.69 -10.96
CA ALA A 26 -13.85 5.35 -9.76
C ALA A 26 -14.73 5.07 -8.51
N ILE A 27 -16.04 4.96 -8.68
CA ILE A 27 -16.97 4.65 -7.58
C ILE A 27 -16.75 3.25 -7.01
N THR A 28 -16.45 2.26 -7.86
CA THR A 28 -16.16 0.89 -7.44
C THR A 28 -14.85 0.83 -6.66
N VAL A 29 -13.83 1.54 -7.14
CA VAL A 29 -12.53 1.62 -6.45
C VAL A 29 -12.66 2.36 -5.12
N ALA A 30 -13.40 3.47 -5.07
CA ALA A 30 -13.65 4.20 -3.82
C ALA A 30 -14.40 3.33 -2.80
N HIS A 31 -15.40 2.57 -3.23
CA HIS A 31 -16.10 1.62 -2.37
C HIS A 31 -15.15 0.55 -1.83
N LEU A 32 -14.30 -0.03 -2.70
CA LEU A 32 -13.28 -0.99 -2.30
C LEU A 32 -12.32 -0.39 -1.24
N GLN A 33 -11.84 0.83 -1.44
CA GLN A 33 -10.95 1.52 -0.49
C GLN A 33 -11.61 1.67 0.89
N LEU A 34 -12.90 2.03 0.96
CA LEU A 34 -13.64 2.13 2.22
C LEU A 34 -13.74 0.79 2.94
N VAL A 35 -14.06 -0.28 2.19
CA VAL A 35 -14.15 -1.64 2.75
C VAL A 35 -12.79 -2.10 3.26
N LEU A 36 -11.72 -1.87 2.50
CA LEU A 36 -10.36 -2.20 2.93
C LEU A 36 -9.95 -1.42 4.17
N GLN A 37 -10.27 -0.12 4.24
CA GLN A 37 -10.00 0.70 5.41
C GLN A 37 -10.62 0.09 6.67
N ALA A 38 -11.90 -0.29 6.61
CA ALA A 38 -12.61 -0.88 7.73
C ALA A 38 -12.01 -2.24 8.14
N ASN A 39 -11.76 -3.12 7.17
CA ASN A 39 -11.30 -4.48 7.44
C ASN A 39 -9.83 -4.53 7.87
N LEU A 40 -8.94 -3.80 7.21
CA LEU A 40 -7.52 -3.76 7.56
C LEU A 40 -7.28 -3.05 8.90
N SER A 41 -8.01 -1.97 9.20
CA SER A 41 -7.88 -1.30 10.51
C SER A 41 -8.22 -2.25 11.67
N PHE A 42 -9.10 -3.23 11.44
CA PHE A 42 -9.48 -4.22 12.44
C PHE A 42 -8.51 -5.41 12.51
N SER A 43 -8.01 -5.87 11.37
CA SER A 43 -7.17 -7.08 11.31
C SER A 43 -5.68 -6.84 11.52
N LEU A 44 -5.18 -5.61 11.34
CA LEU A 44 -3.75 -5.33 11.40
C LEU A 44 -3.25 -5.16 12.84
N PRO A 45 -2.00 -5.58 13.12
CA PRO A 45 -1.41 -5.47 14.44
C PRO A 45 -1.05 -4.01 14.74
N PHE A 46 -1.79 -3.39 15.65
CA PHE A 46 -1.47 -2.09 16.21
C PHE A 46 -0.94 -2.24 17.63
N THR A 47 0.28 -1.75 17.86
CA THR A 47 0.90 -1.72 19.19
C THR A 47 0.78 -0.33 19.82
N PRO A 48 0.48 -0.25 21.13
CA PRO A 48 0.57 1.01 21.85
C PRO A 48 2.03 1.48 21.88
N ILE A 49 2.27 2.78 21.70
CA ILE A 49 3.62 3.34 21.88
C ILE A 49 3.95 3.28 23.37
N ALA A 50 5.11 2.69 23.70
CA ALA A 50 5.53 2.40 25.06
C ALA A 50 6.19 3.59 25.79
N ASP A 51 6.18 4.79 25.20
CA ASP A 51 6.69 6.04 25.77
C ASP A 51 5.70 6.69 26.76
N ALA A 52 4.84 5.87 27.37
CA ALA A 52 3.88 6.24 28.41
C ALA A 52 4.59 6.54 29.76
N SER A 53 5.50 7.50 29.77
CA SER A 53 5.76 8.31 30.95
C SER A 53 5.25 9.73 30.65
N LEU A 54 4.06 10.05 31.20
CA LEU A 54 3.41 11.38 31.16
C LEU A 54 2.72 11.77 29.85
N ALA A 55 1.50 11.29 29.61
CA ALA A 55 0.50 12.12 28.93
C ALA A 55 -0.93 11.58 29.17
N ASP A 56 -1.83 12.54 29.40
CA ASP A 56 -3.25 12.36 29.68
C ASP A 56 -3.99 11.40 28.73
N ASN A 57 -4.94 10.69 29.33
CA ASN A 57 -5.83 9.68 28.77
C ASN A 57 -6.77 10.20 27.65
N LYS A 58 -6.25 10.66 26.52
CA LYS A 58 -7.09 11.02 25.36
C LYS A 58 -6.56 10.67 23.98
N ASN A 59 -5.28 10.34 23.83
CA ASN A 59 -4.73 9.94 22.54
C ASN A 59 -3.75 8.78 22.72
N GLN A 60 -4.26 7.56 22.87
CA GLN A 60 -3.42 6.36 22.73
C GLN A 60 -2.96 6.31 21.27
N ASN A 61 -1.83 6.93 20.99
CA ASN A 61 -1.21 6.82 19.69
C ASN A 61 -0.82 5.35 19.50
N ARG A 62 -1.39 4.71 18.47
CA ARG A 62 -1.11 3.32 18.15
C ARG A 62 -0.30 3.30 16.87
N VAL A 63 0.80 2.58 16.89
CA VAL A 63 1.69 2.44 15.73
C VAL A 63 1.45 1.08 15.09
N LEU A 64 1.46 1.06 13.77
CA LEU A 64 1.34 -0.15 12.98
C LEU A 64 2.61 -1.00 13.17
N SER A 65 2.45 -2.21 13.72
CA SER A 65 3.57 -3.15 13.81
C SER A 65 3.96 -3.63 12.42
N PRO A 66 5.26 -3.86 12.13
CA PRO A 66 5.69 -4.36 10.83
C PRO A 66 5.01 -5.69 10.47
N PHE A 67 4.54 -5.81 9.23
CA PHE A 67 4.00 -7.06 8.69
C PHE A 67 4.30 -7.20 7.20
N THR A 68 4.11 -8.42 6.68
CA THR A 68 4.27 -8.72 5.25
C THR A 68 2.97 -9.29 4.70
N LEU A 69 2.52 -8.77 3.56
CA LEU A 69 1.45 -9.38 2.77
C LEU A 69 2.06 -10.19 1.65
N HIS A 70 1.74 -11.47 1.60
CA HIS A 70 2.02 -12.32 0.44
C HIS A 70 0.80 -12.31 -0.46
N LEU A 71 0.97 -11.81 -1.68
CA LEU A 71 -0.07 -11.74 -2.70
C LEU A 71 0.33 -12.69 -3.84
N SER A 72 -0.43 -13.75 -4.03
CA SER A 72 -0.20 -14.72 -5.09
C SER A 72 -1.43 -14.83 -6.00
N PRO A 73 -1.25 -14.93 -7.32
CA PRO A 73 -2.34 -15.25 -8.24
C PRO A 73 -2.83 -16.70 -8.10
N ARG A 74 -2.12 -17.56 -7.36
CA ARG A 74 -2.44 -18.99 -7.20
C ARG A 74 -3.19 -19.29 -5.92
N THR A 75 -3.33 -18.32 -5.03
CA THR A 75 -3.96 -18.49 -3.72
C THR A 75 -5.05 -17.45 -3.52
N LEU A 76 -6.01 -17.77 -2.66
CA LEU A 76 -6.97 -16.77 -2.20
C LEU A 76 -6.25 -15.66 -1.40
N PRO A 77 -6.74 -14.42 -1.46
CA PRO A 77 -6.14 -13.34 -0.71
C PRO A 77 -6.50 -13.45 0.78
N ILE A 78 -5.79 -12.68 1.62
CA ILE A 78 -6.11 -12.59 3.05
C ILE A 78 -7.55 -12.10 3.27
N PRO A 79 -8.20 -12.46 4.41
CA PRO A 79 -9.61 -12.17 4.63
C PRO A 79 -10.05 -10.71 4.41
N PRO A 80 -9.28 -9.68 4.82
CA PRO A 80 -9.63 -8.28 4.54
C PRO A 80 -9.72 -7.95 3.04
N ILE A 81 -8.79 -8.48 2.23
CA ILE A 81 -8.78 -8.29 0.78
C ILE A 81 -9.90 -9.10 0.14
N TYR A 82 -10.13 -10.33 0.61
CA TYR A 82 -11.23 -11.18 0.14
C TYR A 82 -12.61 -10.54 0.39
N ALA A 83 -12.83 -9.96 1.58
CA ALA A 83 -14.05 -9.21 1.89
C ALA A 83 -14.23 -7.99 0.96
N GLY A 84 -13.12 -7.29 0.64
CA GLY A 84 -13.10 -6.23 -0.35
C GLY A 84 -13.54 -6.69 -1.74
N CYS A 85 -13.05 -7.85 -2.19
CA CYS A 85 -13.45 -8.47 -3.45
C CYS A 85 -14.96 -8.74 -3.48
N LEU A 86 -15.48 -9.42 -2.43
CA LEU A 86 -16.91 -9.73 -2.32
C LEU A 86 -17.80 -8.47 -2.31
N SER A 87 -17.35 -7.41 -1.63
CA SER A 87 -18.15 -6.18 -1.47
C SER A 87 -18.12 -5.29 -2.69
N SER A 88 -17.00 -5.27 -3.43
CA SER A 88 -16.82 -4.42 -4.62
C SER A 88 -17.21 -5.10 -5.93
N GLY A 89 -17.34 -6.43 -5.93
CA GLY A 89 -17.54 -7.23 -7.14
C GLY A 89 -16.28 -7.40 -7.99
N ILE A 90 -15.13 -6.92 -7.52
CA ILE A 90 -13.84 -7.08 -8.20
C ILE A 90 -13.30 -8.47 -7.87
N SER A 91 -13.07 -9.30 -8.90
CA SER A 91 -12.49 -10.62 -8.70
C SER A 91 -11.03 -10.52 -8.25
N TRP A 92 -10.60 -11.43 -7.38
CA TRP A 92 -9.21 -11.47 -6.93
C TRP A 92 -8.25 -11.71 -8.11
N ASP A 93 -8.60 -12.63 -9.02
CA ASP A 93 -7.82 -12.96 -10.21
C ASP A 93 -7.55 -11.73 -11.09
N GLU A 94 -8.55 -10.89 -11.30
CA GLU A 94 -8.39 -9.64 -12.04
C GLU A 94 -7.51 -8.65 -11.30
N TRP A 95 -7.74 -8.50 -9.99
CA TRP A 95 -7.01 -7.56 -9.16
C TRP A 95 -5.52 -7.91 -9.06
N ILE A 96 -5.19 -9.16 -8.75
CA ILE A 96 -3.80 -9.62 -8.67
C ILE A 96 -3.11 -9.58 -10.03
N ARG A 97 -3.84 -9.84 -11.12
CA ARG A 97 -3.31 -9.71 -12.49
C ARG A 97 -2.90 -8.28 -12.79
N VAL A 98 -3.71 -7.27 -12.46
CA VAL A 98 -3.31 -5.87 -12.68
C VAL A 98 -2.20 -5.42 -11.74
N LEU A 99 -2.17 -5.93 -10.50
CA LEU A 99 -1.09 -5.66 -9.53
C LEU A 99 0.26 -6.22 -9.99
N THR A 100 0.25 -7.39 -10.64
CA THR A 100 1.46 -8.09 -11.12
C THR A 100 1.80 -7.74 -12.57
N ALA A 101 1.12 -6.76 -13.17
CA ALA A 101 1.22 -6.44 -14.60
C ALA A 101 1.04 -7.67 -15.53
N GLY A 102 0.25 -8.66 -15.09
CA GLY A 102 0.00 -9.90 -15.83
C GLY A 102 1.12 -10.94 -15.77
N LEU A 103 2.20 -10.69 -15.04
CA LEU A 103 3.36 -11.59 -15.01
C LEU A 103 3.12 -12.89 -14.24
N GLY A 104 2.05 -12.97 -13.44
CA GLY A 104 1.69 -14.19 -12.71
C GLY A 104 2.68 -14.58 -11.60
N ASN A 105 3.51 -13.63 -11.17
CA ASN A 105 4.48 -13.79 -10.09
C ASN A 105 3.85 -13.46 -8.74
N ASP A 106 4.36 -14.08 -7.69
CA ASP A 106 4.05 -13.70 -6.33
C ASP A 106 4.65 -12.33 -6.00
N VAL A 107 3.97 -11.58 -5.14
CA VAL A 107 4.40 -10.25 -4.70
C VAL A 107 4.37 -10.20 -3.18
N TYR A 108 5.44 -9.71 -2.58
CA TYR A 108 5.56 -9.54 -1.13
C TYR A 108 5.51 -8.05 -0.81
N VAL A 109 4.49 -7.60 -0.08
CA VAL A 109 4.38 -6.20 0.37
C VAL A 109 4.82 -6.12 1.82
N PHE A 110 5.95 -5.49 2.07
CA PHE A 110 6.49 -5.25 3.41
C PHE A 110 6.00 -3.89 3.89
N VAL A 111 5.27 -3.88 5.00
CA VAL A 111 4.65 -2.68 5.57
C VAL A 111 5.29 -2.43 6.93
N MET A 112 5.87 -1.25 7.08
CA MET A 112 6.40 -0.70 8.33
C MET A 112 5.78 0.68 8.51
N GLU A 113 5.63 1.16 9.74
CA GLU A 113 5.19 2.55 9.94
C GLU A 113 6.09 3.52 9.16
N GLY A 114 5.48 4.38 8.35
CA GLY A 114 6.18 5.35 7.50
C GLY A 114 6.91 4.75 6.29
N CYS A 115 6.78 3.46 5.97
CA CYS A 115 7.49 2.84 4.85
C CYS A 115 6.78 1.61 4.27
N ILE A 116 6.61 1.58 2.94
CA ILE A 116 6.07 0.43 2.20
C ILE A 116 7.07 0.01 1.14
N ARG A 117 7.41 -1.28 1.12
CA ARG A 117 8.30 -1.88 0.14
C ARG A 117 7.63 -3.08 -0.51
N VAL A 118 8.00 -3.36 -1.75
CA VAL A 118 7.54 -4.52 -2.50
C VAL A 118 8.72 -5.36 -2.94
N GLY A 119 8.65 -6.66 -2.70
CA GLY A 119 9.59 -7.65 -3.18
C GLY A 119 8.95 -8.51 -4.26
N VAL A 120 9.62 -8.67 -5.40
CA VAL A 120 9.24 -9.63 -6.45
C VAL A 120 10.32 -10.72 -6.53
N PRO A 121 9.95 -12.01 -6.64
CA PRO A 121 10.92 -13.08 -6.84
C PRO A 121 11.82 -12.81 -8.05
N LYS A 122 13.14 -12.90 -7.84
CA LYS A 122 14.09 -12.80 -8.94
C LYS A 122 13.91 -14.00 -9.87
N THR A 123 13.77 -13.73 -11.17
CA THR A 123 13.56 -14.75 -12.22
C THR A 123 14.85 -15.39 -12.73
N ASN A 124 16.00 -14.75 -12.52
CA ASN A 124 17.30 -15.17 -13.08
C ASN A 124 18.32 -15.50 -11.99
N VAL A 125 17.92 -16.29 -11.00
CA VAL A 125 18.82 -16.62 -9.90
C VAL A 125 19.62 -17.88 -10.24
N LYS A 126 20.95 -17.79 -10.12
CA LYS A 126 21.81 -18.97 -10.21
C LYS A 126 21.42 -19.95 -9.11
N GLU A 127 21.43 -21.24 -9.43
CA GLU A 127 21.07 -22.33 -8.52
C GLU A 127 21.73 -22.13 -7.15
N GLY A 128 20.91 -21.83 -6.11
CA GLY A 128 21.37 -21.64 -4.73
C GLY A 128 21.16 -20.24 -4.13
N GLU A 129 20.90 -19.21 -4.92
CA GLU A 129 20.49 -17.91 -4.38
C GLU A 129 18.94 -17.82 -4.37
N GLN A 130 18.36 -17.38 -3.26
CA GLN A 130 16.95 -16.98 -3.19
C GLN A 130 16.95 -15.49 -2.85
N GLY A 131 16.33 -14.68 -3.69
CA GLY A 131 16.32 -13.24 -3.50
C GLY A 131 15.06 -12.61 -4.06
N LEU A 132 14.56 -11.61 -3.33
CA LEU A 132 13.55 -10.69 -3.83
C LEU A 132 14.27 -9.48 -4.44
N ASP A 133 13.77 -9.01 -5.58
CA ASP A 133 14.07 -7.67 -6.04
C ASP A 133 13.16 -6.70 -5.29
N MET A 134 13.78 -5.86 -4.44
CA MET A 134 13.08 -5.02 -3.47
C MET A 134 12.99 -3.59 -3.97
N ILE A 135 11.76 -3.08 -4.04
CA ILE A 135 11.44 -1.73 -4.51
C ILE A 135 10.74 -0.98 -3.37
N GLU A 136 11.22 0.20 -3.02
CA GLU A 136 10.52 1.08 -2.07
C GLU A 136 9.39 1.83 -2.81
N LEU A 137 8.15 1.58 -2.40
CA LEU A 137 6.97 2.22 -3.02
C LEU A 137 6.63 3.54 -2.37
N TRP A 138 6.78 3.62 -1.06
CA TRP A 138 6.41 4.81 -0.29
C TRP A 138 7.24 4.92 0.97
N ARG A 139 7.57 6.16 1.34
CA ARG A 139 8.17 6.55 2.60
C ARG A 139 7.55 7.86 3.04
N GLU A 140 7.20 7.95 4.31
CA GLU A 140 6.77 9.20 4.92
C GLU A 140 7.94 10.20 4.87
N GLN A 141 7.71 11.37 4.29
CA GLN A 141 8.71 12.43 4.32
C GLN A 141 8.70 13.06 5.70
N GLU A 142 9.83 13.00 6.40
CA GLU A 142 10.02 13.85 7.57
C GLU A 142 10.02 15.30 7.08
N GLU A 143 9.03 16.08 7.49
CA GLU A 143 9.02 17.51 7.26
C GLU A 143 10.24 18.11 7.94
N LYS A 144 11.29 18.42 7.17
CA LYS A 144 12.28 19.40 7.60
C LYS A 144 11.53 20.70 7.80
N LYS A 145 11.35 21.08 9.08
CA LYS A 145 10.82 22.38 9.51
C LYS A 145 11.63 23.50 8.84
N SER A 146 11.17 23.87 7.65
CA SER A 146 11.70 24.98 6.86
C SER A 146 10.87 26.19 7.28
N GLU A 147 11.55 27.25 7.69
CA GLU A 147 10.93 28.49 8.15
C GLU A 147 9.80 28.98 7.23
N VAL A 148 8.74 29.47 7.88
CA VAL A 148 7.57 30.08 7.27
C VAL A 148 7.97 31.24 6.36
N SER A 149 7.56 31.20 5.09
CA SER A 149 7.36 32.41 4.31
C SER A 149 5.90 32.44 3.82
N PRO A 150 5.18 33.56 4.00
CA PRO A 150 3.77 33.64 3.64
C PRO A 150 3.61 33.89 2.13
N PHE A 151 2.43 33.55 1.62
CA PHE A 151 1.96 33.68 0.24
C PHE A 151 2.45 32.59 -0.72
N PHE A 152 1.57 31.67 -1.11
CA PHE A 152 0.77 31.81 -2.34
C PHE A 152 -0.50 30.96 -2.28
N LEU A 153 -1.57 31.54 -2.84
CA LEU A 153 -2.92 31.03 -2.95
C LEU A 153 -2.99 29.66 -3.66
N PHE A 154 -3.96 28.87 -3.22
CA PHE A 154 -4.38 27.57 -3.74
C PHE A 154 -4.33 27.48 -5.27
N HIS A 155 -3.38 26.69 -5.77
CA HIS A 155 -3.50 25.99 -7.04
C HIS A 155 -2.97 24.58 -6.80
N VAL A 156 -3.87 23.61 -6.66
CA VAL A 156 -3.55 22.19 -6.45
C VAL A 156 -2.77 21.72 -7.68
N PRO A 157 -1.45 21.44 -7.59
CA PRO A 157 -0.75 20.95 -8.76
C PRO A 157 -0.81 19.43 -8.74
N PHE A 158 -1.01 18.90 -9.93
CA PHE A 158 -1.02 17.53 -10.41
C PHE A 158 0.30 16.75 -10.12
N VAL A 159 0.87 16.85 -8.91
CA VAL A 159 2.14 16.23 -8.52
C VAL A 159 1.88 14.91 -7.80
N LEU A 160 1.26 13.96 -8.49
CA LEU A 160 1.15 12.58 -7.99
C LEU A 160 1.30 11.53 -9.09
N TYR A 161 1.77 11.93 -10.27
CA TYR A 161 2.00 11.01 -11.39
C TYR A 161 3.39 10.36 -11.37
N LYS A 162 4.40 10.98 -10.74
CA LYS A 162 5.80 10.58 -10.93
C LYS A 162 6.37 9.59 -9.89
N SER A 163 5.87 9.57 -8.66
CA SER A 163 6.47 8.71 -7.62
C SER A 163 6.06 7.24 -7.67
N CYS A 164 4.87 6.88 -8.20
CA CYS A 164 4.48 5.45 -8.27
C CYS A 164 4.82 4.78 -9.62
N PHE A 165 5.30 5.53 -10.61
CA PHE A 165 5.61 4.99 -11.95
C PHE A 165 7.11 4.90 -12.24
N ASN A 166 7.99 5.51 -11.43
CA ASN A 166 9.43 5.48 -11.68
C ASN A 166 10.12 4.14 -11.36
N GLY A 167 9.38 3.11 -10.90
CA GLY A 167 9.94 1.80 -10.57
C GLY A 167 9.58 0.66 -11.54
N PHE A 168 8.59 0.83 -12.41
CA PHE A 168 8.23 -0.18 -13.41
C PHE A 168 8.72 0.29 -14.78
N PHE A 169 9.96 -0.07 -15.09
CA PHE A 169 10.48 0.05 -16.44
C PHE A 169 9.51 -0.62 -17.42
N PHE A 170 9.15 0.13 -18.46
CA PHE A 170 8.69 -0.43 -19.72
C PHE A 170 9.67 -1.54 -20.14
N ILE A 171 9.27 -2.80 -20.05
CA ILE A 171 9.86 -3.84 -20.90
C ILE A 171 9.21 -3.63 -22.26
N SER A 172 9.94 -2.93 -23.14
CA SER A 172 9.58 -2.81 -24.55
C SER A 172 9.54 -4.21 -25.18
N PRO A 173 8.46 -4.62 -25.88
CA PRO A 173 8.49 -5.84 -26.63
C PRO A 173 9.34 -5.60 -27.88
N HIS A 174 10.56 -6.13 -27.87
CA HIS A 174 11.35 -6.30 -29.08
C HIS A 174 11.03 -7.69 -29.63
N GLN A 175 10.02 -7.76 -30.51
CA GLN A 175 9.97 -8.70 -31.63
C GLN A 175 8.93 -8.26 -32.66
#